data_AF-A0A258R7Q9-F1
#
_entry.id   AF-A0A258R7Q9-F1
#
_cell.length_a   1.000
_cell.length_b   1.000
_cell.length_c   1.000
_cell.angle_alpha   90.00
_cell.angle_beta   90.00
_cell.angle_gamma   90.00
#
_symmetry.space_group_name_H-M   'P 1'
#
loop_
_entity.id
_entity.type
_entity.pdbx_description
1 polymer ?
#
loop_
_entity_poly.entity_id
_entity_poly.type
_entity_poly.pdbx_seq_one_letter_code
_entity_poly.pdbx_strand_id
1 'polypeptide(L)'
;MSSGPPSAPRSLAERRVVPGGGCAAFALKAGDEIRITDPEGLQAADLFAFDASGADAAPALGLDAAPRGAPLSARLAGEGGAEVARLLAQRGIDTAAPTRILLGESDAPGAEARLTALTDLLVVIAAGGPLMAPDEQSPPTELKVDVSRVAGSLPELPPPLGEIVLDLRIPAARAKAYRVKAGDYIQIIDVEGRQCSDFLAFDAKALDEEGLEYGLDSTTTRTLMGSAFPGPGLHSKYFDERQVPLVEVVRDTVGRHDTFALACSAKYYEDMGYPGHDNCSDNFNLVLKPYGIKEKRGWPAINFFFNTCVESSNALTMDEPWSRPGDYVLLRAMTDLVCASSSCADDIDSANAWHPTDIHVRVYDGGTPISKGTAFRMSPEAEPRLTR
;
A
#
# COMPACT_ATOMS: atom_id res chain seq x y z
N MET A 1 26.28 12.81 16.69
CA MET A 1 24.97 13.29 16.22
C MET A 1 25.21 14.18 15.02
N SER A 2 25.33 13.58 13.84
CA SER A 2 25.37 14.30 12.56
C SER A 2 24.13 13.82 11.83
N SER A 3 23.05 14.61 11.88
CA SER A 3 21.91 14.42 11.01
C SER A 3 22.44 14.52 9.57
N GLY A 4 22.37 13.42 8.82
CA GLY A 4 22.61 13.46 7.38
C GLY A 4 21.73 14.54 6.74
N PRO A 5 22.14 15.09 5.58
CA PRO A 5 21.30 16.05 4.88
C PRO A 5 19.92 15.42 4.66
N PRO A 6 18.81 16.12 4.96
CA PRO A 6 17.49 15.62 4.62
C PRO A 6 17.50 15.33 3.12
N SER A 7 17.11 14.11 2.74
CA SER A 7 16.82 13.79 1.34
C SER A 7 15.90 14.88 0.79
N ALA A 8 16.21 15.40 -0.40
CA ALA A 8 15.33 16.36 -1.05
C ALA A 8 13.92 15.76 -1.10
N PRO A 9 12.87 16.45 -0.64
CA PRO A 9 11.54 15.86 -0.60
C PRO A 9 11.14 15.52 -2.03
N ARG A 10 11.08 14.22 -2.34
CA ARG A 10 10.60 13.76 -3.62
C ARG A 10 9.08 13.71 -3.56
N SER A 11 8.45 14.14 -4.64
CA SER A 11 7.03 13.94 -4.84
C SER A 11 6.71 12.45 -4.77
N LEU A 12 5.77 12.06 -3.89
CA LEU A 12 5.25 10.70 -3.89
C LEU A 12 4.72 10.40 -5.31
N ALA A 13 5.19 9.34 -5.94
CA ALA A 13 4.78 8.97 -7.29
C ALA A 13 3.79 7.79 -7.22
N GLU A 14 2.49 8.08 -7.26
CA GLU A 14 1.46 7.05 -7.45
C GLU A 14 1.45 6.67 -8.94
N ARG A 15 1.66 5.39 -9.26
CA ARG A 15 1.57 4.87 -10.64
C ARG A 15 0.41 3.91 -10.77
N ARG A 16 -0.45 4.14 -11.76
CA ARG A 16 -1.61 3.28 -12.03
C ARG A 16 -1.76 3.09 -13.53
N VAL A 17 -2.16 1.88 -13.92
CA VAL A 17 -2.53 1.56 -15.30
C VAL A 17 -4.05 1.67 -15.42
N VAL A 18 -4.53 2.45 -16.39
CA VAL A 18 -5.93 2.47 -16.78
C VAL A 18 -6.08 1.49 -17.94
N PRO A 19 -6.82 0.37 -17.76
CA PRO A 19 -6.95 -0.64 -18.80
C PRO A 19 -7.74 -0.07 -19.99
N GLY A 20 -7.44 -0.57 -21.19
CA GLY A 20 -8.15 -0.19 -22.41
C GLY A 20 -9.67 -0.37 -22.29
N GLY A 21 -10.43 0.68 -22.60
CA GLY A 21 -11.88 0.72 -22.45
C GLY A 21 -12.37 0.86 -21.00
N GLY A 22 -11.46 0.96 -20.02
CA GLY A 22 -11.76 1.16 -18.60
C GLY A 22 -11.50 2.58 -18.11
N CYS A 23 -11.65 2.78 -16.80
CA CYS A 23 -11.41 4.06 -16.14
C CYS A 23 -10.92 3.91 -14.70
N ALA A 24 -10.20 4.92 -14.19
CA ALA A 24 -9.77 5.00 -12.81
C ALA A 24 -9.92 6.43 -12.26
N ALA A 25 -10.13 6.55 -10.95
CA ALA A 25 -10.23 7.84 -10.27
C ALA A 25 -8.98 8.12 -9.42
N PHE A 26 -8.58 9.39 -9.37
CA PHE A 26 -7.40 9.92 -8.70
C PHE A 26 -7.81 11.17 -7.92
N ALA A 27 -7.64 11.15 -6.59
CA ALA A 27 -7.76 12.37 -5.80
C ALA A 27 -6.45 13.14 -5.93
N LEU A 28 -6.48 14.42 -6.33
CA LEU A 28 -5.33 15.31 -6.43
C LEU A 28 -5.43 16.42 -5.39
N LYS A 29 -4.31 16.80 -4.79
CA LYS A 29 -4.17 18.01 -3.97
C LYS A 29 -3.65 19.17 -4.81
N ALA A 30 -3.92 20.39 -4.33
CA ALA A 30 -3.33 21.58 -4.93
C ALA A 30 -1.80 21.45 -5.01
N GLY A 31 -1.26 21.58 -6.22
CA GLY A 31 0.13 21.46 -6.60
C GLY A 31 0.58 20.06 -7.06
N ASP A 32 -0.27 19.03 -6.93
CA ASP A 32 0.04 17.69 -7.46
C ASP A 32 0.15 17.75 -8.99
N GLU A 33 1.12 17.02 -9.56
CA GLU A 33 1.24 16.86 -11.00
C GLU A 33 0.73 15.47 -11.40
N ILE A 34 -0.11 15.41 -12.43
CA ILE A 34 -0.54 14.15 -13.06
C ILE A 34 0.00 14.08 -14.48
N ARG A 35 0.67 12.98 -14.79
CA ARG A 35 1.18 12.63 -16.12
C ARG A 35 0.42 11.42 -16.63
N ILE A 36 -0.05 11.51 -17.87
CA ILE A 36 -0.77 10.45 -18.57
C ILE A 36 0.03 10.14 -19.83
N THR A 37 0.44 8.89 -19.98
CA THR A 37 1.22 8.41 -21.11
C THR A 37 0.41 7.35 -21.85
N ASP A 38 0.29 7.52 -23.16
CA ASP A 38 -0.18 6.48 -24.09
C ASP A 38 1.03 5.70 -24.61
N PRO A 39 1.27 4.45 -24.17
CA PRO A 39 2.45 3.70 -24.58
C PRO A 39 2.41 3.25 -26.05
N GLU A 40 1.21 2.99 -26.58
CA GLU A 40 1.01 2.33 -27.88
C GLU A 40 0.64 3.32 -28.99
N GLY A 41 0.19 4.52 -28.64
CA GLY A 41 -0.28 5.53 -29.58
C GLY A 41 -1.74 5.33 -29.94
N LEU A 42 -2.35 6.38 -30.51
CA LEU A 42 -3.74 6.41 -30.98
C LEU A 42 -4.80 6.13 -29.89
N GLN A 43 -4.43 6.06 -28.62
CA GLN A 43 -5.36 5.81 -27.52
C GLN A 43 -5.84 7.12 -26.92
N ALA A 44 -7.14 7.38 -27.05
CA ALA A 44 -7.73 8.57 -26.46
C ALA A 44 -7.66 8.54 -24.92
N ALA A 45 -7.19 9.64 -24.32
CA ALA A 45 -7.19 9.86 -22.89
C ALA A 45 -8.29 10.86 -22.51
N ASP A 46 -9.42 10.32 -22.05
CA ASP A 46 -10.55 11.13 -21.56
C ASP A 46 -10.33 11.49 -20.09
N LEU A 47 -10.39 12.78 -19.77
CA LEU A 47 -10.29 13.30 -18.41
C LEU A 47 -11.57 14.01 -17.97
N PHE A 48 -11.97 13.72 -16.75
CA PHE A 48 -13.03 14.43 -16.02
C PHE A 48 -12.45 14.95 -14.71
N ALA A 49 -12.75 16.20 -14.34
CA ALA A 49 -12.25 16.81 -13.11
C ALA A 49 -13.38 17.45 -12.33
N PHE A 50 -13.39 17.21 -11.02
CA PHE A 50 -14.44 17.64 -10.11
C PHE A 50 -13.86 18.33 -8.88
N ASP A 51 -14.51 19.40 -8.44
CA ASP A 51 -14.19 20.04 -7.15
C ASP A 51 -14.84 19.29 -5.97
N ALA A 52 -14.65 19.80 -4.75
CA ALA A 52 -15.22 19.21 -3.54
C ALA A 52 -16.76 19.21 -3.49
N SER A 53 -17.43 20.04 -4.29
CA SER A 53 -18.89 20.09 -4.44
C SER A 53 -19.41 19.16 -5.54
N GLY A 54 -18.51 18.60 -6.34
CA GLY A 54 -18.83 17.75 -7.48
C GLY A 54 -19.09 18.50 -8.79
N ALA A 55 -18.79 19.80 -8.85
CA ALA A 55 -18.90 20.60 -10.07
C ALA A 55 -17.69 20.41 -10.99
N ASP A 56 -17.86 20.65 -12.31
CA ASP A 56 -16.77 20.59 -13.29
C ASP A 56 -15.65 21.56 -12.91
N ALA A 57 -14.46 21.00 -12.71
CA ALA A 57 -13.27 21.71 -12.28
C ALA A 57 -12.10 21.55 -13.26
N ALA A 58 -12.38 21.19 -14.53
CA ALA A 58 -11.38 21.17 -15.59
C ALA A 58 -10.51 22.46 -15.71
N PRO A 59 -11.04 23.68 -15.46
CA PRO A 59 -10.22 24.90 -15.45
C PRO A 59 -9.08 24.88 -14.41
N ALA A 60 -9.26 24.17 -13.29
CA ALA A 60 -8.23 24.02 -12.26
C ALA A 60 -7.05 23.13 -12.71
N LEU A 61 -7.14 22.52 -13.90
CA LEU A 61 -6.05 21.82 -14.60
C LEU A 61 -5.60 22.54 -15.88
N GLY A 62 -6.13 23.75 -16.15
CA GLY A 62 -5.84 24.50 -17.38
C GLY A 62 -6.50 23.93 -18.64
N LEU A 63 -7.61 23.20 -18.49
CA LEU A 63 -8.28 22.48 -19.60
C LEU A 63 -9.51 23.20 -20.17
N ASP A 64 -9.56 24.53 -20.08
CA ASP A 64 -10.67 25.34 -20.60
C ASP A 64 -10.89 25.16 -22.11
N ALA A 65 -9.79 25.05 -22.86
CA ALA A 65 -9.79 24.96 -24.32
C ALA A 65 -9.65 23.52 -24.85
N ALA A 66 -9.58 22.51 -23.98
CA ALA A 66 -9.39 21.14 -24.41
C ALA A 66 -10.63 20.60 -25.15
N PRO A 67 -10.44 19.76 -26.20
CA PRO A 67 -11.55 19.17 -26.93
C PRO A 67 -12.49 18.39 -26.02
N ARG A 68 -13.79 18.42 -26.34
CA ARG A 68 -14.83 17.68 -25.61
C ARG A 68 -15.26 16.45 -26.40
N GLY A 69 -15.66 15.41 -25.69
CA GLY A 69 -16.09 14.12 -26.21
C GLY A 69 -17.29 13.56 -25.43
N ALA A 70 -17.35 12.24 -25.28
CA ALA A 70 -18.44 11.54 -24.60
C ALA A 70 -18.52 11.86 -23.10
N PRO A 71 -19.73 11.84 -22.48
CA PRO A 71 -19.89 12.07 -21.05
C PRO A 71 -19.31 10.91 -20.23
N LEU A 72 -19.05 11.16 -18.94
CA LEU A 72 -18.49 10.17 -18.02
C LEU A 72 -19.32 8.89 -17.94
N SER A 73 -20.65 9.00 -18.01
CA SER A 73 -21.56 7.85 -18.02
C SER A 73 -21.24 6.82 -19.12
N ALA A 74 -20.69 7.27 -20.26
CA ALA A 74 -20.30 6.38 -21.37
C ALA A 74 -18.99 5.63 -21.11
N ARG A 75 -18.22 6.01 -20.08
CA ARG A 75 -16.91 5.43 -19.73
C ARG A 75 -16.93 4.52 -18.50
N LEU A 76 -18.08 4.41 -17.83
CA LEU A 76 -18.23 3.60 -16.59
C LEU A 76 -18.56 2.12 -16.84
N ALA A 77 -18.76 1.69 -18.09
CA ALA A 77 -19.13 0.31 -18.41
C ALA A 77 -17.94 -0.67 -18.36
N GLY A 78 -16.72 -0.18 -18.53
CA GLY A 78 -15.50 -0.97 -18.55
C GLY A 78 -14.92 -1.28 -17.18
N GLU A 79 -13.71 -1.83 -17.17
CA GLU A 79 -12.99 -2.14 -15.95
C GLU A 79 -12.72 -0.87 -15.10
N GLY A 80 -12.88 -1.00 -13.77
CA GLY A 80 -12.80 0.12 -12.82
C GLY A 80 -14.07 0.99 -12.74
N GLY A 81 -14.96 0.92 -13.73
CA GLY A 81 -16.15 1.76 -13.81
C GLY A 81 -17.13 1.63 -12.65
N ALA A 82 -17.38 0.42 -12.13
CA ALA A 82 -18.26 0.22 -10.97
C ALA A 82 -17.73 0.88 -9.68
N GLU A 83 -16.41 0.89 -9.50
CA GLU A 83 -15.76 1.53 -8.35
C GLU A 83 -15.84 3.05 -8.46
N VAL A 84 -15.49 3.58 -9.63
CA VAL A 84 -15.61 5.00 -9.94
C VAL A 84 -17.06 5.46 -9.76
N ALA A 85 -18.04 4.72 -10.29
CA ALA A 85 -19.46 5.02 -10.11
C ALA A 85 -19.88 5.09 -8.63
N ARG A 86 -19.39 4.17 -7.79
CA ARG A 86 -19.65 4.19 -6.35
C ARG A 86 -19.04 5.42 -5.68
N LEU A 87 -17.80 5.77 -6.03
CA LEU A 87 -17.12 6.97 -5.51
C LEU A 87 -17.85 8.26 -5.90
N LEU A 88 -18.25 8.38 -7.17
CA LEU A 88 -19.02 9.52 -7.67
C LEU A 88 -20.37 9.65 -6.96
N ALA A 89 -21.08 8.53 -6.78
CA ALA A 89 -22.37 8.51 -6.07
C ALA A 89 -22.22 8.94 -4.60
N GLN A 90 -21.16 8.50 -3.91
CA GLN A 90 -20.87 8.92 -2.54
C GLN A 90 -20.61 10.42 -2.41
N ARG A 91 -20.11 11.06 -3.48
CA ARG A 91 -19.84 12.50 -3.54
C ARG A 91 -20.94 13.30 -4.23
N GLY A 92 -22.03 12.67 -4.66
CA GLY A 92 -23.13 13.33 -5.37
C GLY A 92 -22.76 13.91 -6.74
N ILE A 93 -21.74 13.35 -7.40
CA ILE A 93 -21.20 13.85 -8.67
C ILE A 93 -22.05 13.38 -9.85
N ASP A 94 -22.40 14.29 -10.75
CA ASP A 94 -23.17 13.98 -11.96
C ASP A 94 -22.30 13.31 -13.04
N THR A 95 -22.72 12.11 -13.46
CA THR A 95 -22.06 11.35 -14.53
C THR A 95 -22.28 11.91 -15.94
N ALA A 96 -23.15 12.92 -16.11
CA ALA A 96 -23.31 13.64 -17.37
C ALA A 96 -22.21 14.68 -17.63
N ALA A 97 -21.24 14.82 -16.72
CA ALA A 97 -20.17 15.81 -16.80
C ALA A 97 -19.36 15.71 -18.12
N PRO A 98 -18.97 16.86 -18.71
CA PRO A 98 -18.28 16.89 -20.00
C PRO A 98 -16.82 16.45 -19.86
N THR A 99 -16.37 15.53 -20.72
CA THR A 99 -14.95 15.12 -20.81
C THR A 99 -14.06 16.24 -21.35
N ARG A 100 -12.74 16.10 -21.13
CA ARG A 100 -11.65 16.75 -21.83
C ARG A 100 -10.75 15.67 -22.43
N ILE A 101 -10.56 15.69 -23.74
CA ILE A 101 -9.69 14.75 -24.44
C ILE A 101 -8.26 15.31 -24.38
N LEU A 102 -7.34 14.58 -23.75
CA LEU A 102 -5.95 15.01 -23.53
C LEU A 102 -4.96 14.43 -24.53
N LEU A 103 -5.19 13.17 -24.90
CA LEU A 103 -4.50 12.44 -25.96
C LEU A 103 -5.59 11.93 -26.90
N GLY A 104 -5.31 11.86 -28.19
CA GLY A 104 -6.26 11.51 -29.22
C GLY A 104 -5.76 10.43 -30.19
N GLU A 105 -6.64 10.04 -31.10
CA GLU A 105 -6.45 8.95 -32.06
C GLU A 105 -5.40 9.24 -33.16
N SER A 106 -4.67 10.35 -33.05
CA SER A 106 -3.58 10.74 -33.96
C SER A 106 -2.23 10.83 -33.27
N ASP A 107 -2.18 10.63 -31.95
CA ASP A 107 -0.96 10.77 -31.18
C ASP A 107 -0.05 9.56 -31.37
N ALA A 108 1.26 9.82 -31.37
CA ALA A 108 2.28 8.80 -31.56
C ALA A 108 2.47 7.93 -30.30
N PRO A 109 3.00 6.71 -30.44
CA PRO A 109 3.39 5.90 -29.28
C PRO A 109 4.30 6.67 -28.33
N GLY A 110 3.99 6.62 -27.03
CA GLY A 110 4.70 7.36 -25.98
C GLY A 110 4.25 8.82 -25.81
N ALA A 111 3.15 9.25 -26.43
CA ALA A 111 2.61 10.59 -26.21
C ALA A 111 2.23 10.82 -24.74
N GLU A 112 2.49 12.03 -24.24
CA GLU A 112 2.27 12.39 -22.84
C GLU A 112 1.45 13.68 -22.69
N ALA A 113 0.52 13.67 -21.74
CA ALA A 113 -0.12 14.87 -21.21
C ALA A 113 0.30 15.08 -19.75
N ARG A 114 0.67 16.30 -19.39
CA ARG A 114 1.07 16.67 -18.01
C ARG A 114 0.24 17.84 -17.53
N LEU A 115 -0.32 17.72 -16.33
CA LEU A 115 -1.21 18.71 -15.74
C LEU A 115 -0.85 18.91 -14.28
N THR A 116 -0.94 20.15 -13.80
CA THR A 116 -0.76 20.48 -12.38
C THR A 116 -2.10 20.93 -11.82
N ALA A 117 -2.52 20.32 -10.72
CA ALA A 117 -3.74 20.69 -10.02
C ALA A 117 -3.56 22.04 -9.32
N LEU A 118 -4.39 23.05 -9.65
CA LEU A 118 -4.36 24.35 -8.98
C LEU A 118 -5.11 24.33 -7.64
N THR A 119 -6.03 23.39 -7.47
CA THR A 119 -6.83 23.18 -6.26
C THR A 119 -6.95 21.69 -5.97
N ASP A 120 -7.56 21.32 -4.85
CA ASP A 120 -7.93 19.93 -4.58
C ASP A 120 -9.02 19.48 -5.57
N LEU A 121 -8.84 18.32 -6.18
CA LEU A 121 -9.69 17.81 -7.26
C LEU A 121 -9.90 16.29 -7.12
N LEU A 122 -11.04 15.80 -7.61
CA LEU A 122 -11.18 14.41 -8.01
C LEU A 122 -11.09 14.34 -9.53
N VAL A 123 -10.14 13.56 -10.04
CA VAL A 123 -9.94 13.34 -11.47
C VAL A 123 -10.34 11.91 -11.83
N VAL A 124 -11.08 11.73 -12.92
CA VAL A 124 -11.31 10.42 -13.53
C VAL A 124 -10.64 10.39 -14.89
N ILE A 125 -9.80 9.38 -15.13
CA ILE A 125 -9.18 9.12 -16.43
C ILE A 125 -9.79 7.86 -17.02
N ALA A 126 -10.19 7.92 -18.27
CA ALA A 126 -10.66 6.77 -19.03
C ALA A 126 -9.82 6.57 -20.29
N ALA A 127 -9.40 5.33 -20.53
CA ALA A 127 -8.84 4.92 -21.81
C ALA A 127 -10.01 4.72 -22.79
N GLY A 128 -10.43 5.83 -23.41
CA GLY A 128 -11.64 5.89 -24.22
C GLY A 128 -11.49 5.10 -25.53
N GLY A 129 -12.52 4.37 -25.91
CA GLY A 129 -12.59 3.70 -27.20
C GLY A 129 -13.80 2.78 -27.26
N PRO A 130 -14.41 2.56 -28.44
CA PRO A 130 -15.48 1.59 -28.58
C PRO A 130 -14.96 0.17 -28.34
N LEU A 131 -15.87 -0.75 -28.03
CA LEU A 131 -15.56 -2.17 -28.18
C LEU A 131 -15.24 -2.43 -29.66
N MET A 132 -14.05 -2.95 -29.91
CA MET A 132 -13.59 -3.28 -31.25
C MET A 132 -14.46 -4.40 -31.86
N ALA A 133 -14.86 -4.23 -33.12
CA ALA A 133 -15.52 -5.32 -33.84
C ALA A 133 -14.53 -6.50 -34.04
N PRO A 134 -14.98 -7.76 -34.07
CA PRO A 134 -14.06 -8.92 -34.17
C PRO A 134 -13.14 -8.91 -35.41
N ASP A 135 -13.51 -8.19 -36.47
CA ASP A 135 -12.78 -8.04 -37.73
C ASP A 135 -11.88 -6.80 -37.79
N GLU A 136 -11.92 -5.93 -36.79
CA GLU A 136 -11.04 -4.77 -36.65
C GLU A 136 -9.74 -5.12 -35.90
N GLN A 137 -8.77 -4.20 -35.91
CA GLN A 137 -7.45 -4.35 -35.27
C GLN A 137 -7.04 -3.10 -34.47
N SER A 138 -8.03 -2.38 -33.95
CA SER A 138 -7.85 -1.16 -33.16
C SER A 138 -8.52 -1.30 -31.78
N PRO A 139 -8.11 -2.28 -30.96
CA PRO A 139 -8.65 -2.39 -29.62
C PRO A 139 -8.21 -1.19 -28.78
N PRO A 140 -9.04 -0.72 -27.82
CA PRO A 140 -8.56 0.22 -26.82
C PRO A 140 -7.35 -0.36 -26.08
N THR A 141 -6.29 0.42 -25.95
CA THR A 141 -5.04 0.06 -25.27
C THR A 141 -4.96 0.77 -23.90
N GLU A 142 -3.97 0.39 -23.09
CA GLU A 142 -3.81 0.93 -21.75
C GLU A 142 -3.25 2.36 -21.73
N LEU A 143 -3.58 3.11 -20.68
CA LEU A 143 -2.89 4.36 -20.34
C LEU A 143 -2.09 4.18 -19.06
N LYS A 144 -0.89 4.76 -19.01
CA LYS A 144 -0.08 4.83 -17.80
C LYS A 144 -0.28 6.19 -17.15
N VAL A 145 -0.66 6.20 -15.87
CA VAL A 145 -0.90 7.42 -15.11
C VAL A 145 0.09 7.48 -13.95
N ASP A 146 0.89 8.54 -13.91
CA ASP A 146 1.78 8.87 -12.79
C ASP A 146 1.27 10.14 -12.09
N VAL A 147 0.99 10.09 -10.80
CA VAL A 147 0.71 11.27 -9.97
C VAL A 147 1.91 11.55 -9.09
N SER A 148 2.53 12.71 -9.28
CA SER A 148 3.58 13.27 -8.43
C SER A 148 2.96 14.19 -7.39
N ARG A 149 2.92 13.77 -6.12
CA ARG A 149 2.34 14.54 -5.01
C ARG A 149 3.23 15.70 -4.57
N VAL A 150 2.64 16.80 -4.12
CA VAL A 150 3.39 17.82 -3.39
C VAL A 150 3.95 17.23 -2.10
N ALA A 151 5.20 17.60 -1.80
CA ALA A 151 5.87 17.24 -0.55
C ALA A 151 4.97 17.54 0.67
N GLY A 152 4.70 16.52 1.49
CA GLY A 152 3.89 16.63 2.71
C GLY A 152 2.39 16.35 2.53
N SER A 153 1.90 16.09 1.31
CA SER A 153 0.55 15.57 1.09
C SER A 153 0.54 14.04 1.26
N LEU A 154 0.07 13.56 2.41
CA LEU A 154 -0.14 12.12 2.60
C LEU A 154 -1.41 11.66 1.85
N PRO A 155 -1.38 10.46 1.23
CA PRO A 155 -2.57 9.85 0.66
C PRO A 155 -3.62 9.56 1.73
N GLU A 156 -4.89 9.50 1.31
CA GLU A 156 -6.00 9.15 2.20
C GLU A 156 -5.91 7.66 2.56
N LEU A 157 -5.96 7.36 3.86
CA LEU A 157 -5.98 5.99 4.34
C LEU A 157 -7.30 5.29 3.97
N PRO A 158 -7.30 3.96 3.79
CA PRO A 158 -8.53 3.23 3.53
C PRO A 158 -9.56 3.47 4.65
N PRO A 159 -10.87 3.45 4.34
CA PRO A 159 -11.90 3.59 5.35
C PRO A 159 -11.74 2.57 6.48
N PRO A 160 -12.03 2.95 7.74
CA PRO A 160 -12.03 2.02 8.87
C PRO A 160 -12.89 0.78 8.59
N LEU A 161 -12.41 -0.39 9.02
CA LEU A 161 -13.11 -1.67 8.83
C LEU A 161 -14.10 -2.00 9.95
N GLY A 162 -14.09 -1.23 11.05
CA GLY A 162 -14.92 -1.42 12.24
C GLY A 162 -14.68 -0.31 13.26
N GLU A 163 -15.15 -0.51 14.49
CA GLU A 163 -14.88 0.39 15.60
C GLU A 163 -13.38 0.37 15.95
N ILE A 164 -12.75 1.54 15.88
CA ILE A 164 -11.32 1.71 16.15
C ILE A 164 -11.10 1.83 17.66
N VAL A 165 -10.31 0.92 18.23
CA VAL A 165 -9.86 0.98 19.62
C VAL A 165 -8.47 1.61 19.77
N LEU A 166 -7.66 1.57 18.70
CA LEU A 166 -6.35 2.20 18.64
C LEU A 166 -6.06 2.70 17.22
N ASP A 167 -5.56 3.92 17.11
CA ASP A 167 -5.15 4.54 15.85
C ASP A 167 -3.75 5.16 16.03
N LEU A 168 -2.75 4.62 15.34
CA LEU A 168 -1.35 5.01 15.51
C LEU A 168 -0.66 5.20 14.16
N ARG A 169 -0.12 6.39 13.95
CA ARG A 169 0.91 6.67 12.94
C ARG A 169 2.28 6.30 13.48
N ILE A 170 3.04 5.49 12.74
CA ILE A 170 4.44 5.16 13.02
C ILE A 170 5.29 5.95 12.01
N PRO A 171 6.04 6.98 12.46
CA PRO A 171 6.89 7.74 11.57
C PRO A 171 7.94 6.87 10.88
N ALA A 172 8.37 7.26 9.69
CA ALA A 172 9.50 6.67 8.97
C ALA A 172 10.70 6.42 9.91
N ALA A 173 11.35 5.26 9.76
CA ALA A 173 12.51 4.84 10.55
C ALA A 173 12.27 4.82 12.09
N ARG A 174 11.03 4.65 12.55
CA ARG A 174 10.67 4.51 13.98
C ARG A 174 9.79 3.28 14.20
N ALA A 175 9.66 2.88 15.46
CA ALA A 175 8.74 1.83 15.89
C ALA A 175 7.76 2.35 16.95
N LYS A 176 6.68 1.59 17.15
CA LYS A 176 5.76 1.75 18.29
C LYS A 176 5.34 0.38 18.81
N ALA A 177 5.26 0.27 20.14
CA ALA A 177 4.72 -0.90 20.83
C ALA A 177 3.33 -0.60 21.42
N TYR A 178 2.44 -1.58 21.40
CA TYR A 178 1.04 -1.45 21.78
C TYR A 178 0.46 -2.78 22.25
N ARG A 179 -0.63 -2.74 23.01
CA ARG A 179 -1.36 -3.94 23.46
C ARG A 179 -2.60 -4.19 22.61
N VAL A 180 -2.93 -5.46 22.43
CA VAL A 180 -4.11 -5.90 21.67
C VAL A 180 -4.79 -7.04 22.44
N LYS A 181 -6.11 -7.02 22.55
CA LYS A 181 -6.85 -8.09 23.23
C LYS A 181 -7.10 -9.26 22.30
N ALA A 182 -7.23 -10.46 22.86
CA ALA A 182 -7.66 -11.63 22.12
C ALA A 182 -8.98 -11.36 21.39
N GLY A 183 -9.03 -11.69 20.10
CA GLY A 183 -10.20 -11.50 19.25
C GLY A 183 -10.22 -10.18 18.46
N ASP A 184 -9.50 -9.15 18.91
CA ASP A 184 -9.37 -7.87 18.20
C ASP A 184 -8.57 -8.03 16.90
N TYR A 185 -8.76 -7.07 15.99
CA TYR A 185 -8.06 -7.06 14.70
C TYR A 185 -6.97 -6.01 14.66
N ILE A 186 -5.82 -6.34 14.08
CA ILE A 186 -4.69 -5.43 13.86
C ILE A 186 -4.56 -5.19 12.36
N GLN A 187 -4.70 -3.95 11.92
CA GLN A 187 -4.47 -3.55 10.54
C GLN A 187 -3.17 -2.76 10.45
N ILE A 188 -2.20 -3.29 9.70
CA ILE A 188 -0.94 -2.60 9.38
C ILE A 188 -1.06 -2.11 7.95
N ILE A 189 -1.01 -0.80 7.75
CA ILE A 189 -1.25 -0.13 6.47
C ILE A 189 0.04 0.55 6.02
N ASP A 190 0.44 0.28 4.79
CA ASP A 190 1.42 1.07 4.08
C ASP A 190 0.77 2.38 3.62
N VAL A 191 1.27 3.52 4.10
CA VAL A 191 0.62 4.82 3.88
C VAL A 191 0.84 5.26 2.45
N GLU A 192 2.10 5.29 2.06
CA GLU A 192 2.58 5.90 0.83
C GLU A 192 2.89 4.85 -0.25
N GLY A 193 2.77 3.57 0.09
CA GLY A 193 3.20 2.49 -0.76
C GLY A 193 4.70 2.28 -0.65
N ARG A 194 5.14 1.08 -1.03
CA ARG A 194 6.53 0.68 -1.05
C ARG A 194 7.28 0.80 0.29
N GLN A 195 6.57 0.92 1.41
CA GLN A 195 7.14 0.88 2.74
C GLN A 195 6.96 -0.49 3.37
N CYS A 196 8.05 -1.08 3.82
CA CYS A 196 7.99 -2.31 4.58
C CYS A 196 7.77 -2.09 6.07
N SER A 197 7.14 -3.06 6.72
CA SER A 197 6.93 -3.03 8.16
C SER A 197 7.35 -4.34 8.83
N ASP A 198 8.31 -4.27 9.73
CA ASP A 198 8.61 -5.36 10.65
C ASP A 198 7.55 -5.38 11.76
N PHE A 199 7.09 -6.59 12.12
CA PHE A 199 6.09 -6.81 13.15
C PHE A 199 6.50 -7.89 14.15
N LEU A 200 6.31 -7.58 15.43
CA LEU A 200 6.51 -8.46 16.57
C LEU A 200 5.19 -8.59 17.35
N ALA A 201 4.95 -9.78 17.89
CA ALA A 201 3.87 -10.05 18.84
C ALA A 201 4.36 -11.03 19.89
N PHE A 202 3.99 -10.78 21.14
CA PHE A 202 4.31 -11.59 22.30
C PHE A 202 3.05 -11.93 23.07
N ASP A 203 2.97 -13.12 23.65
CA ASP A 203 1.94 -13.50 24.61
C ASP A 203 2.00 -12.55 25.83
N ALA A 204 1.01 -11.67 25.94
CA ALA A 204 0.98 -10.66 27.00
C ALA A 204 0.86 -11.28 28.39
N LYS A 205 0.13 -12.40 28.49
CA LYS A 205 -0.11 -13.06 29.77
C LYS A 205 1.18 -13.68 30.29
N ALA A 206 1.88 -14.44 29.44
CA ALA A 206 3.16 -15.05 29.82
C ALA A 206 4.23 -13.99 30.13
N LEU A 207 4.22 -12.87 29.41
CA LEU A 207 5.12 -11.76 29.68
C LEU A 207 4.82 -11.10 31.04
N ASP A 208 3.55 -10.81 31.33
CA ASP A 208 3.15 -10.08 32.54
C ASP A 208 3.20 -10.95 33.81
N GLU A 209 2.81 -12.23 33.71
CA GLU A 209 2.70 -13.14 34.87
C GLU A 209 4.00 -13.89 35.16
N GLU A 210 4.75 -14.27 34.11
CA GLU A 210 5.91 -15.16 34.22
C GLU A 210 7.24 -14.50 33.82
N GLY A 211 7.19 -13.32 33.17
CA GLY A 211 8.37 -12.67 32.60
C GLY A 211 8.97 -13.43 31.42
N LEU A 212 8.17 -14.24 30.73
CA LEU A 212 8.60 -15.08 29.61
C LEU A 212 8.29 -14.41 28.27
N GLU A 213 9.30 -14.31 27.41
CA GLU A 213 9.23 -13.63 26.10
C GLU A 213 8.76 -14.58 24.98
N TYR A 214 7.55 -15.15 25.11
CA TYR A 214 6.99 -15.99 24.06
C TYR A 214 6.47 -15.15 22.90
N GLY A 215 7.37 -14.88 21.95
CA GLY A 215 7.11 -14.14 20.72
C GLY A 215 6.90 -15.03 19.51
N LEU A 216 6.60 -14.40 18.38
CA LEU A 216 6.52 -15.04 17.06
C LEU A 216 7.80 -15.82 16.75
N ASP A 217 7.65 -17.08 16.36
CA ASP A 217 8.73 -17.95 15.92
C ASP A 217 8.50 -18.40 14.48
N SER A 218 9.36 -17.92 13.58
CA SER A 218 9.25 -18.21 12.16
C SER A 218 9.53 -19.68 11.83
N THR A 219 10.35 -20.37 12.63
CA THR A 219 10.66 -21.78 12.39
C THR A 219 9.43 -22.65 12.64
N THR A 220 8.83 -22.51 13.82
CA THR A 220 7.58 -23.17 14.19
C THR A 220 6.47 -22.81 13.20
N THR A 221 6.34 -21.53 12.87
CA THR A 221 5.33 -21.07 11.90
C THR A 221 5.48 -21.75 10.54
N ARG A 222 6.68 -21.75 9.95
CA ARG A 222 6.91 -22.41 8.64
C ARG A 222 6.68 -23.92 8.71
N THR A 223 7.08 -24.57 9.80
CA THR A 223 6.86 -26.01 10.00
C THR A 223 5.38 -26.35 10.07
N LEU A 224 4.58 -25.58 10.83
CA LEU A 224 3.15 -25.87 11.01
C LEU A 224 2.31 -25.44 9.81
N MET A 225 2.70 -24.37 9.12
CA MET A 225 1.95 -23.84 7.98
C MET A 225 2.38 -24.45 6.65
N GLY A 226 3.58 -25.04 6.55
CA GLY A 226 4.10 -25.57 5.29
C GLY A 226 4.32 -24.50 4.21
N SER A 227 4.43 -23.23 4.61
CA SER A 227 4.64 -22.08 3.73
C SER A 227 5.76 -21.19 4.29
N ALA A 228 6.46 -20.48 3.41
CA ALA A 228 7.49 -19.52 3.80
C ALA A 228 6.93 -18.39 4.69
N PHE A 229 5.69 -17.98 4.43
CA PHE A 229 4.91 -17.06 5.25
C PHE A 229 3.41 -17.39 5.14
N PRO A 230 2.64 -17.27 6.24
CA PRO A 230 1.19 -17.38 6.26
C PRO A 230 0.45 -16.36 5.38
N GLY A 231 -0.72 -16.73 4.90
CA GLY A 231 -1.67 -15.85 4.20
C GLY A 231 -3.11 -16.22 4.52
N PRO A 232 -4.13 -15.44 4.10
CA PRO A 232 -5.53 -15.74 4.39
C PRO A 232 -5.94 -17.17 3.97
N GLY A 233 -6.73 -17.85 4.80
CA GLY A 233 -7.24 -19.20 4.52
C GLY A 233 -6.76 -20.25 5.53
N LEU A 234 -6.44 -21.45 5.04
CA LEU A 234 -6.10 -22.61 5.89
C LEU A 234 -4.75 -22.44 6.62
N HIS A 235 -3.77 -21.84 5.95
CA HIS A 235 -2.39 -21.66 6.42
C HIS A 235 -2.14 -20.20 6.84
N SER A 236 -2.97 -19.72 7.76
CA SER A 236 -3.11 -18.30 8.10
C SER A 236 -2.53 -17.89 9.44
N LYS A 237 -1.92 -18.80 10.20
CA LYS A 237 -1.52 -18.50 11.59
C LYS A 237 -0.01 -18.37 11.74
N TYR A 238 0.38 -17.45 12.61
CA TYR A 238 1.74 -17.36 13.14
C TYR A 238 1.76 -17.84 14.59
N PHE A 239 2.82 -18.55 14.95
CA PHE A 239 2.96 -19.26 16.21
C PHE A 239 4.18 -18.79 16.98
N ASP A 240 4.16 -18.98 18.29
CA ASP A 240 5.36 -18.93 19.13
C ASP A 240 6.09 -20.29 19.15
N GLU A 241 7.20 -20.35 19.88
CA GLU A 241 8.00 -21.59 20.05
C GLU A 241 7.27 -22.72 20.79
N ARG A 242 6.16 -22.43 21.49
CA ARG A 242 5.30 -23.41 22.16
C ARG A 242 4.22 -23.96 21.23
N GLN A 243 4.19 -23.52 19.97
CA GLN A 243 3.14 -23.83 18.99
C GLN A 243 1.77 -23.23 19.37
N VAL A 244 1.75 -22.17 20.17
CA VAL A 244 0.54 -21.39 20.46
C VAL A 244 0.37 -20.34 19.36
N PRO A 245 -0.80 -20.27 18.69
CA PRO A 245 -1.04 -19.24 17.69
C PRO A 245 -1.15 -17.86 18.36
N LEU A 246 -0.42 -16.87 17.87
CA LEU A 246 -0.48 -15.49 18.35
C LEU A 246 -1.38 -14.62 17.47
N VAL A 247 -1.26 -14.75 16.15
CA VAL A 247 -2.07 -14.00 15.17
C VAL A 247 -2.54 -14.88 14.02
N GLU A 248 -3.72 -14.57 13.47
CA GLU A 248 -4.27 -15.13 12.22
C GLU A 248 -4.35 -14.05 11.14
N VAL A 249 -3.86 -14.30 9.93
CA VAL A 249 -4.03 -13.43 8.76
C VAL A 249 -5.47 -13.58 8.23
N VAL A 250 -6.20 -12.48 8.29
CA VAL A 250 -7.62 -12.37 7.89
C VAL A 250 -7.72 -11.81 6.47
N ARG A 251 -6.95 -10.74 6.20
CA ARG A 251 -6.82 -10.14 4.88
C ARG A 251 -5.38 -9.75 4.59
N ASP A 252 -5.05 -9.75 3.33
CA ASP A 252 -3.75 -9.31 2.82
C ASP A 252 -3.99 -8.73 1.42
N THR A 253 -3.70 -7.44 1.24
CA THR A 253 -3.89 -6.76 -0.04
C THR A 253 -2.64 -6.73 -0.93
N VAL A 254 -1.53 -7.30 -0.46
CA VAL A 254 -0.22 -7.27 -1.12
C VAL A 254 0.19 -8.65 -1.61
N GLY A 255 0.03 -9.70 -0.79
CA GLY A 255 0.34 -11.08 -1.18
C GLY A 255 1.83 -11.44 -1.12
N ARG A 256 2.68 -10.55 -0.59
CA ARG A 256 4.14 -10.71 -0.57
C ARG A 256 4.72 -10.15 0.72
N HIS A 257 5.32 -11.03 1.51
CA HIS A 257 5.93 -10.76 2.80
C HIS A 257 7.11 -11.73 3.02
N ASP A 258 7.81 -11.59 4.13
CA ASP A 258 8.77 -12.61 4.56
C ASP A 258 8.82 -12.82 6.08
N THR A 259 9.38 -13.97 6.47
CA THR A 259 9.58 -14.34 7.87
C THR A 259 10.91 -15.08 8.07
N PHE A 260 11.83 -14.97 7.11
CA PHE A 260 13.10 -15.71 7.13
C PHE A 260 14.31 -14.79 7.23
N ALA A 261 14.18 -13.50 6.89
CA ALA A 261 15.17 -12.49 7.22
C ALA A 261 14.91 -11.90 8.62
N LEU A 262 15.93 -11.29 9.20
CA LEU A 262 15.78 -10.50 10.43
C LEU A 262 15.36 -9.08 10.07
N ALA A 263 14.67 -8.42 11.00
CA ALA A 263 14.53 -6.98 10.97
C ALA A 263 15.92 -6.34 10.89
N CYS A 264 16.07 -5.27 10.09
CA CYS A 264 17.38 -4.65 9.89
C CYS A 264 18.03 -4.25 11.23
N SER A 265 19.36 -4.30 11.27
CA SER A 265 20.15 -4.12 12.49
C SER A 265 21.39 -3.28 12.22
N ALA A 266 22.00 -2.73 13.27
CA ALA A 266 23.25 -1.99 13.15
C ALA A 266 24.32 -2.76 12.36
N LYS A 267 24.42 -4.08 12.54
CA LYS A 267 25.36 -4.93 11.79
C LYS A 267 25.18 -4.84 10.28
N TYR A 268 23.93 -4.81 9.80
CA TYR A 268 23.63 -4.75 8.36
C TYR A 268 24.23 -3.48 7.75
N TYR A 269 23.94 -2.33 8.35
CA TYR A 269 24.40 -1.03 7.87
C TYR A 269 25.91 -0.82 8.05
N GLU A 270 26.48 -1.27 9.17
CA GLU A 270 27.93 -1.22 9.42
C GLU A 270 28.72 -1.97 8.35
N ASP A 271 28.31 -3.20 8.01
CA ASP A 271 28.96 -4.02 6.98
C ASP A 271 28.83 -3.38 5.58
N MET A 272 27.75 -2.65 5.33
CA MET A 272 27.50 -1.90 4.08
C MET A 272 28.18 -0.54 4.03
N GLY A 273 28.85 -0.11 5.11
CA GLY A 273 29.60 1.16 5.16
C GLY A 273 28.81 2.36 5.69
N TYR A 274 27.67 2.12 6.36
CA TYR A 274 26.77 3.13 6.94
C TYR A 274 26.68 2.99 8.48
N PRO A 275 27.77 3.22 9.24
CA PRO A 275 27.75 3.08 10.69
C PRO A 275 26.84 4.13 11.36
N GLY A 276 26.09 3.70 12.37
CA GLY A 276 25.18 4.58 13.13
C GLY A 276 23.85 4.88 12.43
N HIS A 277 23.53 4.15 11.36
CA HIS A 277 22.25 4.22 10.67
C HIS A 277 21.09 3.78 11.57
N ASP A 278 19.94 4.44 11.45
CA ASP A 278 18.70 4.02 12.11
C ASP A 278 18.31 2.61 11.64
N ASN A 279 17.81 1.76 12.54
CA ASN A 279 17.45 0.38 12.19
C ASN A 279 16.31 -0.15 13.05
N CYS A 280 15.57 -1.12 12.50
CA CYS A 280 14.37 -1.69 13.12
C CYS A 280 14.66 -2.40 14.44
N SER A 281 15.79 -3.11 14.53
CA SER A 281 16.12 -3.87 15.72
C SER A 281 16.36 -2.98 16.94
N ASP A 282 17.09 -1.87 16.76
CA ASP A 282 17.28 -0.87 17.80
C ASP A 282 16.00 -0.10 18.10
N ASN A 283 15.21 0.23 17.08
CA ASN A 283 13.89 0.83 17.26
C ASN A 283 12.98 -0.06 18.13
N PHE A 284 12.97 -1.38 17.90
CA PHE A 284 12.23 -2.32 18.74
C PHE A 284 12.74 -2.36 20.16
N ASN A 285 14.07 -2.44 20.35
CA ASN A 285 14.68 -2.43 21.68
C ASN A 285 14.21 -1.20 22.50
N LEU A 286 14.14 -0.02 21.86
CA LEU A 286 13.67 1.21 22.50
C LEU A 286 12.22 1.14 22.94
N VAL A 287 11.31 0.67 22.07
CA VAL A 287 9.86 0.68 22.36
C VAL A 287 9.38 -0.51 23.19
N LEU A 288 10.14 -1.61 23.21
CA LEU A 288 9.82 -2.81 24.00
C LEU A 288 10.39 -2.75 25.41
N LYS A 289 11.37 -1.88 25.69
CA LYS A 289 11.96 -1.67 27.02
C LYS A 289 10.92 -1.43 28.14
N PRO A 290 9.85 -0.63 27.96
CA PRO A 290 8.81 -0.45 28.97
C PRO A 290 8.05 -1.73 29.35
N TYR A 291 8.09 -2.76 28.49
CA TYR A 291 7.46 -4.06 28.71
C TYR A 291 8.42 -5.09 29.33
N GLY A 292 9.66 -4.70 29.65
CA GLY A 292 10.65 -5.60 30.26
C GLY A 292 11.23 -6.65 29.31
N ILE A 293 10.95 -6.55 28.01
CA ILE A 293 11.49 -7.45 26.98
C ILE A 293 12.97 -7.14 26.75
N LYS A 294 13.81 -8.17 26.75
CA LYS A 294 15.26 -8.03 26.58
C LYS A 294 15.63 -7.59 25.18
N GLU A 295 16.61 -6.70 25.12
CA GLU A 295 17.17 -6.23 23.86
C GLU A 295 17.79 -7.38 23.06
N LYS A 296 17.59 -7.35 21.74
CA LYS A 296 18.21 -8.30 20.80
C LYS A 296 19.01 -7.53 19.76
N ARG A 297 20.12 -8.12 19.30
CA ARG A 297 20.95 -7.53 18.23
C ARG A 297 20.27 -7.56 16.86
N GLY A 298 19.33 -8.48 16.67
CA GLY A 298 18.54 -8.66 15.46
C GLY A 298 17.24 -9.35 15.84
N TRP A 299 16.11 -8.80 15.42
CA TRP A 299 14.80 -9.36 15.75
C TRP A 299 14.29 -10.28 14.64
N PRO A 300 13.84 -11.51 14.95
CA PRO A 300 13.15 -12.37 14.00
C PRO A 300 11.69 -11.91 13.88
N ALA A 301 11.45 -10.88 13.08
CA ALA A 301 10.12 -10.29 12.87
C ALA A 301 9.36 -11.00 11.74
N ILE A 302 8.06 -10.71 11.66
CA ILE A 302 7.33 -10.85 10.40
C ILE A 302 7.56 -9.57 9.61
N ASN A 303 8.08 -9.71 8.40
CA ASN A 303 8.50 -8.62 7.55
C ASN A 303 7.39 -8.39 6.51
N PHE A 304 6.39 -7.59 6.86
CA PHE A 304 5.28 -7.30 5.97
C PHE A 304 5.73 -6.38 4.83
N PHE A 305 5.27 -6.72 3.62
CA PHE A 305 5.41 -5.99 2.35
C PHE A 305 6.78 -6.18 1.68
N PHE A 306 7.76 -6.73 2.39
CA PHE A 306 9.05 -7.11 1.82
C PHE A 306 8.89 -8.05 0.64
N ASN A 307 9.42 -7.65 -0.52
CA ASN A 307 9.51 -8.46 -1.72
C ASN A 307 10.83 -9.22 -1.75
N THR A 308 11.02 -10.09 -0.76
CA THR A 308 12.16 -11.00 -0.70
C THR A 308 11.78 -12.39 -1.23
N CYS A 309 12.76 -13.09 -1.79
CA CYS A 309 12.55 -14.45 -2.28
C CYS A 309 13.80 -15.32 -2.13
N VAL A 310 13.58 -16.64 -2.08
CA VAL A 310 14.66 -17.61 -2.18
C VAL A 310 14.65 -18.17 -3.60
N GLU A 311 15.71 -17.90 -4.35
CA GLU A 311 15.83 -18.35 -5.73
C GLU A 311 16.23 -19.83 -5.82
N SER A 312 16.12 -20.41 -7.02
CA SER A 312 16.59 -21.78 -7.30
C SER A 312 18.11 -21.96 -7.10
N SER A 313 18.86 -20.86 -7.06
CA SER A 313 20.28 -20.82 -6.69
C SER A 313 20.53 -20.94 -5.19
N ASN A 314 19.46 -20.96 -4.38
CA ASN A 314 19.46 -20.81 -2.91
C ASN A 314 19.93 -19.42 -2.43
N ALA A 315 19.98 -18.42 -3.32
CA ALA A 315 20.21 -17.04 -2.92
C ALA A 315 18.94 -16.44 -2.30
N LEU A 316 19.11 -15.70 -1.21
CA LEU A 316 18.10 -14.78 -0.71
C LEU A 316 18.24 -13.46 -1.47
N THR A 317 17.22 -13.08 -2.22
CA THR A 317 17.19 -11.83 -3.00
C THR A 317 16.02 -10.96 -2.57
N MET A 318 16.06 -9.68 -2.96
CA MET A 318 15.07 -8.67 -2.61
C MET A 318 14.90 -7.68 -3.78
N ASP A 319 13.70 -7.15 -3.92
CA ASP A 319 13.37 -6.08 -4.85
C ASP A 319 12.36 -5.11 -4.22
N GLU A 320 11.96 -4.07 -4.95
CA GLU A 320 10.98 -3.09 -4.47
C GLU A 320 9.66 -3.78 -4.04
N PRO A 321 9.04 -3.34 -2.92
CA PRO A 321 7.77 -3.87 -2.46
C PRO A 321 6.64 -3.68 -3.48
N TRP A 322 5.65 -4.57 -3.41
CA TRP A 322 4.45 -4.49 -4.25
C TRP A 322 3.32 -3.66 -3.65
N SER A 323 3.50 -3.20 -2.40
CA SER A 323 2.52 -2.39 -1.70
C SER A 323 2.35 -1.02 -2.35
N ARG A 324 1.11 -0.55 -2.37
CA ARG A 324 0.66 0.75 -2.84
C ARG A 324 0.10 1.56 -1.66
N PRO A 325 -0.09 2.89 -1.83
CA PRO A 325 -0.79 3.69 -0.84
C PRO A 325 -2.09 3.04 -0.37
N GLY A 326 -2.20 2.81 0.94
CA GLY A 326 -3.38 2.25 1.58
C GLY A 326 -3.48 0.72 1.55
N ASP A 327 -2.52 0.01 0.96
CA ASP A 327 -2.43 -1.45 1.10
C ASP A 327 -2.20 -1.85 2.55
N TYR A 328 -2.71 -3.01 2.92
CA TYR A 328 -2.65 -3.48 4.30
C TYR A 328 -2.65 -4.99 4.44
N VAL A 329 -2.14 -5.44 5.58
CA VAL A 329 -2.47 -6.75 6.16
C VAL A 329 -3.41 -6.55 7.34
N LEU A 330 -4.38 -7.46 7.49
CA LEU A 330 -5.30 -7.51 8.62
C LEU A 330 -5.09 -8.82 9.35
N LEU A 331 -4.69 -8.71 10.61
CA LEU A 331 -4.47 -9.82 11.52
C LEU A 331 -5.60 -9.87 12.55
N ARG A 332 -5.89 -11.05 13.09
CA ARG A 332 -6.70 -11.24 14.29
C ARG A 332 -5.82 -11.74 15.41
N ALA A 333 -5.89 -11.09 16.57
CA ALA A 333 -5.20 -11.54 17.78
C ALA A 333 -5.84 -12.83 18.30
N MET A 334 -5.03 -13.86 18.50
CA MET A 334 -5.49 -15.18 18.96
C MET A 334 -5.38 -15.32 20.48
N THR A 335 -4.53 -14.52 21.10
CA THR A 335 -4.33 -14.35 22.55
C THR A 335 -4.28 -12.86 22.86
N ASP A 336 -4.17 -12.49 24.15
CA ASP A 336 -3.81 -11.11 24.50
C ASP A 336 -2.33 -10.89 24.14
N LEU A 337 -2.03 -9.79 23.46
CA LEU A 337 -0.72 -9.54 22.87
C LEU A 337 -0.09 -8.23 23.34
N VAL A 338 1.23 -8.27 23.51
CA VAL A 338 2.09 -7.08 23.36
C VAL A 338 2.67 -7.14 21.96
N CYS A 339 2.37 -6.14 21.15
CA CYS A 339 2.83 -6.03 19.77
C CYS A 339 3.83 -4.88 19.62
N ALA A 340 4.66 -4.95 18.58
CA ALA A 340 5.39 -3.80 18.08
C ALA A 340 5.46 -3.83 16.56
N SER A 341 5.32 -2.67 15.95
CA SER A 341 5.50 -2.46 14.51
C SER A 341 6.59 -1.42 14.29
N SER A 342 7.42 -1.63 13.27
CA SER A 342 8.43 -0.66 12.81
C SER A 342 8.05 -0.18 11.40
N SER A 343 8.28 1.09 11.11
CA SER A 343 8.51 1.53 9.73
C SER A 343 9.99 1.30 9.42
N CYS A 344 10.29 0.42 8.48
CA CYS A 344 11.66 0.07 8.12
C CYS A 344 12.47 1.31 7.74
N ALA A 345 13.68 1.40 8.31
CA ALA A 345 14.57 2.54 8.09
C ALA A 345 15.41 2.42 6.82
N ASP A 346 15.33 1.30 6.10
CA ASP A 346 16.27 1.03 5.01
C ASP A 346 16.10 1.98 3.82
N ASP A 347 17.18 2.68 3.49
CA ASP A 347 17.29 3.58 2.33
C ASP A 347 18.54 3.28 1.47
N ILE A 348 19.27 2.20 1.78
CA ILE A 348 20.51 1.83 1.11
C ILE A 348 20.32 0.73 0.06
N ASP A 349 19.13 0.13 0.00
CA ASP A 349 18.73 -0.83 -1.02
C ASP A 349 17.24 -0.65 -1.44
N SER A 350 16.72 -1.63 -2.19
CA SER A 350 15.37 -1.61 -2.76
C SER A 350 14.23 -1.85 -1.76
N ALA A 351 14.50 -2.25 -0.51
CA ALA A 351 13.52 -2.67 0.49
C ALA A 351 12.38 -1.68 0.70
N ASN A 352 12.65 -0.37 0.70
CA ASN A 352 11.63 0.68 0.82
C ASN A 352 11.59 1.58 -0.42
N ALA A 353 11.93 1.04 -1.58
CA ALA A 353 12.18 1.80 -2.80
C ALA A 353 13.10 3.01 -2.53
N TRP A 354 14.15 2.78 -1.73
CA TRP A 354 15.18 3.76 -1.38
C TRP A 354 14.69 4.97 -0.55
N HIS A 355 13.44 4.95 -0.06
CA HIS A 355 12.87 6.08 0.67
C HIS A 355 11.87 5.64 1.75
N PRO A 356 12.32 5.54 3.01
CA PRO A 356 11.44 5.27 4.15
C PRO A 356 10.29 6.28 4.27
N THR A 357 9.07 5.77 4.42
CA THR A 357 7.84 6.52 4.68
C THR A 357 7.10 5.97 5.89
N ASP A 358 5.94 6.53 6.21
CA ASP A 358 5.22 6.16 7.42
C ASP A 358 4.46 4.83 7.30
N ILE A 359 4.27 4.15 8.43
CA ILE A 359 3.31 3.03 8.57
C ILE A 359 2.11 3.51 9.39
N HIS A 360 0.92 2.99 9.10
CA HIS A 360 -0.25 3.13 9.96
C HIS A 360 -0.58 1.82 10.66
N VAL A 361 -1.00 1.91 11.91
CA VAL A 361 -1.61 0.79 12.62
C VAL A 361 -2.97 1.20 13.15
N ARG A 362 -3.99 0.40 12.84
CA ARG A 362 -5.29 0.46 13.51
C ARG A 362 -5.56 -0.85 14.23
N VAL A 363 -6.15 -0.76 15.41
CA VAL A 363 -6.74 -1.91 16.08
C VAL A 363 -8.26 -1.72 16.11
N TYR A 364 -8.99 -2.77 15.74
CA TYR A 364 -10.44 -2.79 15.75
C TYR A 364 -10.97 -3.75 16.80
N ASP A 365 -12.10 -3.39 17.42
CA ASP A 365 -12.83 -4.27 18.33
C ASP A 365 -13.25 -5.56 17.61
N GLY A 366 -13.07 -6.70 18.28
CA GLY A 366 -13.40 -8.02 17.75
C GLY A 366 -14.91 -8.32 17.59
N GLY A 367 -15.80 -7.43 18.00
CA GLY A 367 -17.25 -7.61 17.99
C GLY A 367 -17.90 -7.53 16.61
N THR A 368 -17.22 -6.92 15.62
CA THR A 368 -17.72 -6.86 14.23
C THR A 368 -17.02 -7.92 13.37
N PRO A 369 -17.76 -8.88 12.77
CA PRO A 369 -17.16 -9.86 11.88
C PRO A 369 -16.58 -9.21 10.62
N ILE A 370 -15.28 -9.37 10.39
CA ILE A 370 -14.62 -8.94 9.16
C ILE A 370 -14.43 -10.14 8.23
N SER A 371 -14.83 -10.01 6.96
CA SER A 371 -14.66 -11.09 5.98
C SER A 371 -13.19 -11.44 5.75
N LYS A 372 -12.90 -12.73 5.56
CA LYS A 372 -11.58 -13.22 5.17
C LYS A 372 -11.39 -13.09 3.66
N GLY A 373 -10.16 -12.89 3.20
CA GLY A 373 -9.84 -12.91 1.77
C GLY A 373 -8.46 -12.34 1.47
N THR A 374 -7.81 -12.88 0.46
CA THR A 374 -6.58 -12.32 -0.10
C THR A 374 -6.97 -11.40 -1.24
N ALA A 375 -6.31 -10.25 -1.39
CA ALA A 375 -6.46 -9.52 -2.63
C ALA A 375 -5.74 -10.26 -3.75
N PHE A 376 -6.43 -10.41 -4.85
CA PHE A 376 -5.87 -10.83 -6.10
C PHE A 376 -5.69 -9.61 -7.01
N ARG A 377 -4.55 -9.57 -7.69
CA ARG A 377 -4.23 -8.58 -8.74
C ARG A 377 -3.84 -9.32 -10.01
N MET A 378 -4.39 -8.90 -11.14
CA MET A 378 -4.01 -9.46 -12.45
C MET A 378 -2.62 -9.00 -12.91
N SER A 379 -2.16 -7.82 -12.46
CA SER A 379 -0.82 -7.26 -12.71
C SER A 379 -0.29 -6.50 -11.48
N PRO A 380 1.03 -6.20 -11.40
CA PRO A 380 1.61 -5.39 -10.33
C PRO A 380 0.99 -4.00 -10.15
N GLU A 381 0.26 -3.49 -11.16
CA GLU A 381 -0.38 -2.16 -11.23
C GLU A 381 -1.92 -2.19 -11.13
N ALA A 382 -2.56 -3.37 -11.17
CA ALA A 382 -4.01 -3.54 -11.05
C ALA A 382 -4.52 -3.41 -9.59
N GLU A 383 -5.70 -2.82 -9.35
CA GLU A 383 -6.27 -2.71 -7.99
C GLU A 383 -6.45 -4.07 -7.29
N PRO A 384 -6.23 -4.15 -5.97
CA PRO A 384 -6.50 -5.35 -5.19
C PRO A 384 -8.00 -5.68 -5.16
N ARG A 385 -8.40 -6.85 -5.66
CA ARG A 385 -9.76 -7.40 -5.47
C ARG A 385 -9.72 -8.55 -4.48
N LEU A 386 -10.44 -8.43 -3.36
CA LEU A 386 -10.55 -9.52 -2.40
C LEU A 386 -11.19 -10.76 -3.04
N THR A 387 -10.57 -11.92 -2.85
CA THR A 387 -11.17 -13.21 -3.18
C THR A 387 -12.45 -13.41 -2.37
N ARG A 388 -13.47 -14.01 -3.00
CA ARG A 388 -14.77 -14.29 -2.39
C ARG A 388 -14.80 -15.63 -1.68
#